data_AF-A0A7X7XAW6-F1
#
_entry.id   AF-A0A7X7XAW6-F1
#
_cell.length_a   1.000
_cell.length_b   1.000
_cell.length_c   1.000
_cell.angle_alpha   90.00
_cell.angle_beta   90.00
_cell.angle_gamma   90.00
#
_symmetry.space_group_name_H-M   'P 1'
#
loop_
_entity.id
_entity.type
_entity.pdbx_description
1 polymer ?
#
loop_
_entity_poly.entity_id
_entity_poly.type
_entity_poly.pdbx_seq_one_letter_code
_entity_poly.pdbx_strand_id
1 'polypeptide(L)'
;MNPCIDCHALMLKVAGQMMEERGYDFLATGEVLGERPKSQTSAALRMVDAASGYADYILRPLSAKLLPATAPEREGLVNRENLLPISGRSRKEQMELAKKWQITTYPSPGGGCPLTEKFFSLKLRRLMEAFKEHFSFFHAALLRVGRHFLLPQKNHLVIGRNAHENKRLIQLRLPSMLLLNPINVKGPTALLYSYDAPVVIENLEISAKFVARYSDHENSAVRILITSPEDCLNIVTKPAHPAELEKFRI
;
A
#
# COMPACT_ATOMS: atom_id res chain seq x y z
N MET A 1 -9.55 -12.40 2.99
CA MET A 1 -8.39 -11.70 3.55
C MET A 1 -8.88 -10.39 4.15
N ASN A 2 -8.73 -10.22 5.47
CA ASN A 2 -8.98 -8.95 6.13
C ASN A 2 -7.64 -8.43 6.66
N PRO A 3 -6.87 -7.74 5.81
CA PRO A 3 -5.50 -7.35 6.15
C PRO A 3 -5.45 -6.44 7.37
N CYS A 4 -6.55 -5.77 7.73
CA CYS A 4 -6.57 -4.89 8.88
C CYS A 4 -6.45 -5.67 10.20
N ILE A 5 -7.08 -6.84 10.33
CA ILE A 5 -6.95 -7.68 11.53
C ILE A 5 -5.51 -8.18 11.65
N ASP A 6 -4.96 -8.71 10.55
CA ASP A 6 -3.60 -9.24 10.51
C ASP A 6 -2.56 -8.16 10.85
N CYS A 7 -2.70 -6.97 10.28
CA CYS A 7 -1.82 -5.84 10.59
C CYS A 7 -1.91 -5.40 12.05
N HIS A 8 -3.12 -5.26 12.59
CA HIS A 8 -3.31 -4.84 13.99
C HIS A 8 -2.76 -5.90 14.96
N ALA A 9 -3.00 -7.18 14.69
CA ALA A 9 -2.47 -8.28 15.48
C ALA A 9 -0.94 -8.30 15.47
N LEU A 10 -0.32 -8.12 14.29
CA LEU A 10 1.13 -8.03 14.17
C LEU A 10 1.71 -6.82 14.91
N MET A 11 1.08 -5.64 14.78
CA MET A 11 1.50 -4.43 15.49
C MET A 11 1.49 -4.65 17.01
N LEU A 12 0.42 -5.23 17.53
CA LEU A 12 0.28 -5.49 18.97
C LEU A 12 1.20 -6.60 19.46
N LYS A 13 1.44 -7.63 18.64
CA LYS A 13 2.42 -8.67 18.94
C LYS A 13 3.82 -8.08 19.09
N VAL A 14 4.25 -7.27 18.12
CA VAL A 14 5.58 -6.62 18.16
C VAL A 14 5.65 -5.63 19.34
N ALA A 15 4.59 -4.86 19.57
CA ALA A 15 4.54 -3.94 20.71
C ALA A 15 4.61 -4.69 22.05
N GLY A 16 3.96 -5.85 22.17
CA GLY A 16 4.00 -6.69 23.36
C GLY A 16 5.38 -7.30 23.62
N GLN A 17 6.07 -7.72 22.57
CA GLN A 17 7.47 -8.16 22.67
C GLN A 17 8.36 -7.01 23.19
N MET A 18 8.19 -5.81 22.64
CA MET A 18 8.91 -4.62 23.12
C MET A 18 8.53 -4.23 24.55
N MET A 19 7.29 -4.47 24.97
CA MET A 19 6.81 -4.24 26.34
C MET A 19 7.56 -5.13 27.33
N GLU A 20 7.65 -6.43 27.04
CA GLU A 20 8.41 -7.40 27.85
C GLU A 20 9.91 -7.07 27.87
N GLU A 21 10.52 -6.86 26.71
CA GLU A 21 11.96 -6.58 26.58
C GLU A 21 12.40 -5.33 27.32
N ARG A 22 11.52 -4.34 27.44
CA ARG A 22 11.83 -3.03 28.03
C ARG A 22 11.26 -2.84 29.43
N GLY A 23 10.54 -3.82 29.95
CA GLY A 23 9.93 -3.77 31.28
C GLY A 23 8.81 -2.73 31.40
N TYR A 24 7.99 -2.56 30.36
CA TYR A 24 6.76 -1.77 30.43
C TYR A 24 5.60 -2.62 30.96
N ASP A 25 4.62 -1.99 31.62
CA ASP A 25 3.54 -2.72 32.30
C ASP A 25 2.43 -3.23 31.37
N PHE A 26 2.05 -2.44 30.35
CA PHE A 26 0.95 -2.77 29.44
C PHE A 26 1.01 -1.99 28.12
N LEU A 27 0.18 -2.38 27.15
CA LEU A 27 -0.01 -1.71 25.87
C LEU A 27 -1.26 -0.82 25.90
N ALA A 28 -1.17 0.40 25.36
CA ALA A 28 -2.33 1.26 25.15
C ALA A 28 -2.54 1.53 23.65
N THR A 29 -3.79 1.46 23.19
CA THR A 29 -4.15 1.78 21.80
C THR A 29 -5.19 2.89 21.71
N GLY A 30 -5.21 3.59 20.58
CA GLY A 30 -6.29 4.52 20.21
C GLY A 30 -7.48 3.83 19.55
N GLU A 31 -7.64 2.51 19.67
CA GLU A 31 -8.76 1.80 19.04
C GLU A 31 -10.09 2.11 19.74
N VAL A 32 -11.12 2.37 18.94
CA VAL A 32 -12.49 2.63 19.42
C VAL A 32 -13.43 1.55 18.90
N LEU A 33 -14.17 0.91 19.81
CA LEU A 33 -15.14 -0.13 19.51
C LEU A 33 -16.18 0.36 18.49
N GLY A 34 -16.23 -0.27 17.33
CA GLY A 34 -17.17 0.02 16.25
C GLY A 34 -16.76 1.16 15.31
N GLU A 35 -15.61 1.81 15.52
CA GLU A 35 -15.24 2.99 14.74
C GLU A 35 -14.76 2.65 13.32
N ARG A 36 -14.04 1.53 13.16
CA ARG A 36 -13.62 1.00 11.85
C ARG A 36 -14.28 -0.34 11.54
N PRO A 37 -14.94 -0.49 10.38
CA PRO A 37 -15.80 -1.64 10.09
C PRO A 37 -14.99 -2.90 9.77
N LYS A 38 -13.69 -2.76 9.46
CA LYS A 38 -12.80 -3.86 9.11
C LYS A 38 -11.89 -4.30 10.27
N SER A 39 -11.62 -3.46 11.26
CA SER A 39 -10.66 -3.81 12.34
C SER A 39 -11.17 -3.62 13.76
N GLN A 40 -12.25 -2.86 13.97
CA GLN A 40 -12.67 -2.46 15.32
C GLN A 40 -14.08 -2.91 15.66
N THR A 41 -14.66 -3.87 14.94
CA THR A 41 -15.87 -4.55 15.44
C THR A 41 -15.52 -5.37 16.68
N SER A 42 -16.50 -5.67 17.53
CA SER A 42 -16.28 -6.50 18.73
C SER A 42 -15.60 -7.85 18.40
N ALA A 43 -15.98 -8.48 17.29
CA ALA A 43 -15.34 -9.70 16.80
C ALA A 43 -13.91 -9.46 16.30
N ALA A 44 -13.66 -8.35 15.59
CA ALA A 44 -12.33 -7.99 15.10
C ALA A 44 -11.35 -7.73 16.24
N LEU A 45 -11.75 -6.97 17.26
CA LEU A 45 -10.91 -6.71 18.44
C LEU A 45 -10.55 -8.02 19.14
N ARG A 46 -11.51 -8.93 19.37
CA ARG A 46 -11.23 -10.25 19.95
C ARG A 46 -10.26 -11.09 19.12
N MET A 47 -10.40 -11.08 17.79
CA MET A 47 -9.47 -11.79 16.91
C MET A 47 -8.06 -11.19 16.97
N VAL A 48 -7.95 -9.86 16.99
CA VAL A 48 -6.67 -9.15 17.15
C VAL A 48 -6.03 -9.49 18.49
N ASP A 49 -6.79 -9.44 19.58
CA ASP A 49 -6.32 -9.77 20.94
C ASP A 49 -5.77 -11.19 20.99
N ALA A 50 -6.55 -12.18 20.51
CA ALA A 50 -6.14 -13.58 20.48
C ALA A 50 -4.89 -13.81 19.61
N ALA A 51 -4.81 -13.18 18.44
CA ALA A 51 -3.68 -13.34 17.53
C ALA A 51 -2.40 -12.60 17.99
N SER A 52 -2.55 -11.54 18.80
CA SER A 52 -1.42 -10.76 19.32
C SER A 52 -0.59 -11.54 20.34
N GLY A 53 -1.23 -12.40 21.14
CA GLY A 53 -0.62 -13.06 22.30
C GLY A 53 -0.61 -12.22 23.59
N TYR A 54 -1.08 -10.96 23.54
CA TYR A 54 -1.02 -10.01 24.66
C TYR A 54 -2.40 -9.47 25.06
N ALA A 55 -3.48 -10.21 24.75
CA ALA A 55 -4.88 -9.80 24.94
C ALA A 55 -5.15 -9.07 26.26
N ASP A 56 -4.68 -9.63 27.37
CA ASP A 56 -4.96 -9.14 28.71
C ASP A 56 -4.18 -7.87 29.09
N TYR A 57 -3.16 -7.52 28.31
CA TYR A 57 -2.32 -6.33 28.49
C TYR A 57 -2.65 -5.22 27.47
N ILE A 58 -3.64 -5.41 26.60
CA ILE A 58 -4.02 -4.41 25.58
C ILE A 58 -5.17 -3.55 26.10
N LEU A 59 -4.82 -2.42 26.71
CA LEU A 59 -5.79 -1.41 27.13
C LEU A 59 -6.26 -0.57 25.93
N ARG A 60 -7.58 -0.36 25.85
CA ARG A 60 -8.23 0.52 24.86
C ARG A 60 -8.96 1.65 25.58
N PRO A 61 -8.26 2.72 26.02
CA PRO A 61 -8.79 3.70 26.98
C PRO A 61 -10.10 4.36 26.55
N LEU A 62 -10.29 4.56 25.25
CA LEU A 62 -11.47 5.22 24.70
C LEU A 62 -12.74 4.37 24.75
N SER A 63 -12.60 3.04 24.80
CA SER A 63 -13.74 2.09 24.82
C SER A 63 -13.69 1.13 26.01
N ALA A 64 -12.78 1.33 26.96
CA ALA A 64 -12.51 0.37 28.02
C ALA A 64 -13.76 0.02 28.85
N LYS A 65 -14.63 1.01 29.12
CA LYS A 65 -15.89 0.79 29.86
C LYS A 65 -16.89 -0.13 29.15
N LEU A 66 -16.71 -0.36 27.85
CA LEU A 66 -17.54 -1.24 27.02
C LEU A 66 -16.90 -2.61 26.74
N LEU A 67 -15.69 -2.83 27.23
CA LEU A 67 -14.90 -4.04 27.02
C LEU A 67 -14.60 -4.71 28.37
N PRO A 68 -14.27 -6.02 28.39
CA PRO A 68 -13.76 -6.67 29.59
C PRO A 68 -12.55 -5.92 30.15
N ALA A 69 -12.43 -5.88 31.48
CA ALA A 69 -11.30 -5.22 32.14
C ALA A 69 -10.00 -6.00 31.88
N THR A 70 -8.94 -5.28 31.55
CA THR A 70 -7.59 -5.79 31.30
C THR A 70 -6.79 -5.93 32.61
N ALA A 71 -5.67 -6.65 32.59
CA ALA A 71 -4.75 -6.77 33.72
C ALA A 71 -4.41 -5.42 34.40
N PRO A 72 -3.98 -4.36 33.68
CA PRO A 72 -3.66 -3.08 34.31
C PRO A 72 -4.86 -2.41 34.99
N GLU A 73 -6.09 -2.69 34.55
CA GLU A 73 -7.30 -2.20 35.22
C GLU A 73 -7.61 -2.99 36.48
N ARG A 74 -7.49 -4.33 36.43
CA ARG A 74 -7.79 -5.22 37.57
C ARG A 74 -6.76 -5.11 38.69
N GLU A 75 -5.52 -4.84 38.35
CA GLU A 75 -4.40 -4.69 39.28
C GLU A 75 -4.27 -3.27 39.84
N GLY A 76 -5.11 -2.34 39.38
CA GLY A 76 -5.13 -0.96 39.87
C GLY A 76 -4.03 -0.05 39.32
N LEU A 77 -3.24 -0.51 38.34
CA LEU A 77 -2.29 0.33 37.60
C LEU A 77 -3.01 1.45 36.83
N VAL A 78 -4.22 1.17 36.36
CA VAL A 78 -5.09 2.13 35.69
C VAL A 78 -6.45 2.16 36.38
N ASN A 79 -6.86 3.34 36.84
CA ASN A 79 -8.21 3.53 37.36
C ASN A 79 -9.24 3.53 36.21
N ARG A 80 -10.02 2.44 36.11
CA ARG A 80 -11.07 2.25 35.09
C ARG A 80 -12.12 3.37 35.08
N GLU A 81 -12.38 4.02 36.20
CA GLU A 81 -13.34 5.13 36.27
C GLU A 81 -12.93 6.34 35.44
N ASN A 82 -11.62 6.52 35.22
CA ASN A 82 -11.08 7.58 34.37
C ASN A 82 -11.14 7.25 32.87
N LEU A 83 -11.55 6.02 32.50
CA LEU A 83 -11.63 5.57 31.11
C LEU A 83 -13.00 5.86 30.51
N LEU A 84 -13.13 5.67 29.20
CA LEU A 84 -14.27 6.16 28.43
C LEU A 84 -15.15 5.03 27.84
N PRO A 85 -16.45 5.28 27.64
CA PRO A 85 -17.37 4.37 26.97
C PRO A 85 -17.65 4.79 25.51
N ILE A 86 -16.66 5.25 24.75
CA ILE A 86 -16.87 5.69 23.36
C ILE A 86 -17.04 4.46 22.47
N SER A 87 -18.04 4.50 21.59
CA SER A 87 -18.21 3.50 20.53
C SER A 87 -18.92 4.05 19.31
N GLY A 88 -18.91 3.26 18.23
CA GLY A 88 -19.55 3.58 16.97
C GLY A 88 -18.65 4.38 16.03
N ARG A 89 -19.24 4.90 14.95
CA ARG A 89 -18.52 5.46 13.80
C ARG A 89 -18.18 6.95 13.92
N SER A 90 -18.87 7.65 14.83
CA SER A 90 -18.71 9.08 15.06
C SER A 90 -17.40 9.36 15.78
N ARG A 91 -16.70 10.42 15.37
CA ARG A 91 -15.48 10.91 16.04
C ARG A 91 -15.73 12.17 16.88
N LYS A 92 -16.99 12.58 17.04
CA LYS A 92 -17.35 13.85 17.68
C LYS A 92 -16.75 13.96 19.09
N GLU A 93 -16.93 12.93 19.91
CA GLU A 93 -16.42 12.90 21.29
C GLU A 93 -14.89 12.98 21.33
N GLN A 94 -14.17 12.26 20.46
CA GLN A 94 -12.71 12.36 20.38
C GLN A 94 -12.25 13.76 19.97
N MET A 95 -12.94 14.41 19.04
CA MET A 95 -12.61 15.79 18.62
C MET A 95 -12.88 16.79 19.75
N GLU A 96 -13.94 16.60 20.54
CA GLU A 96 -14.23 17.40 21.72
C GLU A 96 -13.17 17.21 22.81
N LEU A 97 -12.72 15.97 23.04
CA LEU A 97 -11.61 15.67 23.95
C LEU A 97 -10.30 16.29 23.48
N ALA A 98 -9.98 16.18 22.19
CA ALA A 98 -8.80 16.81 21.62
C ALA A 98 -8.81 18.33 21.84
N LYS A 99 -9.95 19.00 21.63
CA LYS A 99 -10.10 20.43 21.94
C LYS A 99 -9.92 20.72 23.43
N LYS A 100 -10.56 19.93 24.31
CA LYS A 100 -10.47 20.08 25.76
C LYS A 100 -9.03 19.92 26.27
N TRP A 101 -8.28 18.98 25.70
CA TRP A 101 -6.88 18.71 26.03
C TRP A 101 -5.88 19.55 25.25
N GLN A 102 -6.36 20.50 24.43
CA GLN A 102 -5.51 21.36 23.60
C GLN A 102 -4.58 20.57 22.66
N ILE A 103 -5.02 19.40 22.21
CA ILE A 103 -4.33 18.60 21.20
C ILE A 103 -4.63 19.20 19.84
N THR A 104 -3.72 20.03 19.34
CA THR A 104 -3.87 20.76 18.08
C THR A 104 -3.42 19.96 16.85
N THR A 105 -2.69 18.87 17.06
CA THR A 105 -2.08 18.09 15.99
C THR A 105 -2.43 16.62 16.14
N TYR A 106 -3.29 16.15 15.24
CA TYR A 106 -3.62 14.75 15.08
C TYR A 106 -3.91 14.47 13.60
N PRO A 107 -3.67 13.24 13.11
CA PRO A 107 -3.93 12.91 11.73
C PRO A 107 -5.42 13.05 11.41
N SER A 108 -5.74 13.69 10.28
CA SER A 108 -7.08 13.65 9.71
C SER A 108 -7.50 12.19 9.48
N PRO A 109 -8.81 11.86 9.59
CA PRO A 109 -9.29 10.53 9.26
C PRO A 109 -8.85 10.14 7.84
N GLY A 110 -7.88 9.23 7.76
CA GLY A 110 -7.32 8.79 6.48
C GLY A 110 -8.32 7.98 5.66
N GLY A 111 -8.08 7.88 4.36
CA GLY A 111 -8.75 6.91 3.50
C GLY A 111 -8.52 5.47 3.94
N GLY A 112 -9.29 4.53 3.39
CA GLY A 112 -9.11 3.10 3.63
C GLY A 112 -7.72 2.61 3.20
N CYS A 113 -7.24 1.53 3.80
CA CYS A 113 -6.01 0.87 3.37
C CYS A 113 -6.17 0.36 1.92
N PRO A 114 -5.19 0.55 1.01
CA PRO A 114 -5.27 0.02 -0.36
C PRO A 114 -5.54 -1.48 -0.42
N LEU A 115 -5.10 -2.25 0.57
CA LEU A 115 -5.35 -3.69 0.67
C LEU A 115 -6.82 -4.05 0.94
N THR A 116 -7.64 -3.06 1.27
CA THR A 116 -9.10 -3.23 1.37
C THR A 116 -9.80 -3.04 0.03
N GLU A 117 -9.11 -2.51 -0.98
CA GLU A 117 -9.64 -2.41 -2.34
C GLU A 117 -9.39 -3.70 -3.13
N LYS A 118 -10.49 -4.29 -3.64
CA LYS A 118 -10.47 -5.58 -4.35
C LYS A 118 -9.46 -5.60 -5.50
N PHE A 119 -9.44 -4.57 -6.33
CA PHE A 119 -8.55 -4.51 -7.49
C PHE A 119 -7.08 -4.32 -7.10
N PHE A 120 -6.80 -3.51 -6.08
CA PHE A 120 -5.43 -3.35 -5.59
C PHE A 120 -4.90 -4.64 -4.99
N SER A 121 -5.70 -5.33 -4.19
CA SER A 121 -5.31 -6.61 -3.57
C SER A 121 -5.10 -7.72 -4.60
N LEU A 122 -5.90 -7.74 -5.68
CA LEU A 122 -5.68 -8.68 -6.79
C LEU A 122 -4.36 -8.38 -7.51
N LYS A 123 -4.09 -7.11 -7.83
CA LYS A 123 -2.82 -6.66 -8.41
C LYS A 123 -1.63 -7.08 -7.56
N LEU A 124 -1.71 -6.81 -6.26
CA LEU A 124 -0.63 -7.14 -5.32
C LEU A 124 -0.37 -8.64 -5.30
N ARG A 125 -1.43 -9.46 -5.23
CA ARG A 125 -1.29 -10.91 -5.27
C ARG A 125 -0.60 -11.37 -6.56
N ARG A 126 -1.07 -10.92 -7.73
CA ARG A 126 -0.47 -11.28 -9.02
C ARG A 126 1.01 -10.89 -9.09
N LEU A 127 1.35 -9.71 -8.57
CA LEU A 127 2.72 -9.23 -8.53
C LEU A 127 3.59 -10.06 -7.58
N MET A 128 3.09 -10.39 -6.39
CA MET A 128 3.76 -11.27 -5.42
C MET A 128 3.97 -12.69 -5.98
N GLU A 129 2.97 -13.26 -6.64
CA GLU A 129 3.05 -14.59 -7.27
C GLU A 129 4.07 -14.62 -8.41
N ALA A 130 4.13 -13.56 -9.21
CA ALA A 130 5.09 -13.44 -10.29
C ALA A 130 6.53 -13.31 -9.74
N PHE A 131 6.73 -12.45 -8.73
CA PHE A 131 8.06 -12.06 -8.27
C PHE A 131 8.61 -13.00 -7.20
N LYS A 132 7.75 -13.74 -6.49
CA LYS A 132 8.11 -14.68 -5.43
C LYS A 132 9.12 -14.06 -4.45
N GLU A 133 10.28 -14.69 -4.26
CA GLU A 133 11.37 -14.22 -3.39
C GLU A 133 11.95 -12.85 -3.77
N HIS A 134 11.76 -12.39 -5.01
CA HIS A 134 12.21 -11.06 -5.45
C HIS A 134 11.20 -9.95 -5.12
N PHE A 135 10.00 -10.29 -4.61
CA PHE A 135 9.03 -9.30 -4.19
C PHE A 135 9.54 -8.54 -2.95
N SER A 136 9.35 -7.23 -2.93
CA SER A 136 9.87 -6.37 -1.85
C SER A 136 8.97 -5.16 -1.63
N PHE A 137 9.24 -4.39 -0.58
CA PHE A 137 8.49 -3.17 -0.29
C PHE A 137 8.52 -2.17 -1.45
N PHE A 138 9.63 -2.12 -2.19
CA PHE A 138 9.75 -1.31 -3.40
C PHE A 138 8.63 -1.65 -4.41
N HIS A 139 8.38 -2.94 -4.64
CA HIS A 139 7.33 -3.42 -5.55
C HIS A 139 5.93 -3.02 -5.09
N ALA A 140 5.66 -3.14 -3.79
CA ALA A 140 4.40 -2.69 -3.20
C ALA A 140 4.20 -1.17 -3.34
N ALA A 141 5.27 -0.38 -3.18
CA ALA A 141 5.23 1.06 -3.36
C ALA A 141 5.01 1.46 -4.83
N LEU A 142 5.69 0.80 -5.76
CA LEU A 142 5.56 1.01 -7.20
C LEU A 142 4.14 0.69 -7.69
N LEU A 143 3.50 -0.35 -7.15
CA LEU A 143 2.13 -0.78 -7.50
C LEU A 143 1.05 0.30 -7.30
N ARG A 144 1.37 1.35 -6.54
CA ARG A 144 0.48 2.49 -6.28
C ARG A 144 0.50 3.53 -7.41
N VAL A 145 1.40 3.40 -8.39
CA VAL A 145 1.69 4.41 -9.40
C VAL A 145 1.57 3.79 -10.78
N GLY A 146 0.72 4.36 -11.63
CA GLY A 146 0.63 3.95 -13.03
C GLY A 146 -0.27 2.74 -13.30
N ARG A 147 -0.12 2.25 -14.52
CA ARG A 147 -0.74 1.03 -15.08
C ARG A 147 0.32 -0.04 -15.12
N HIS A 148 -0.01 -1.24 -14.66
CA HIS A 148 0.95 -2.33 -14.50
C HIS A 148 0.69 -3.43 -15.50
N PHE A 149 1.77 -3.94 -16.09
CA PHE A 149 1.74 -5.05 -17.04
C PHE A 149 2.84 -6.04 -16.69
N LEU A 150 2.47 -7.31 -16.52
CA LEU A 150 3.44 -8.41 -16.40
C LEU A 150 3.68 -8.98 -17.79
N LEU A 151 4.87 -8.76 -18.32
CA LEU A 151 5.31 -9.25 -19.62
C LEU A 151 6.00 -10.62 -19.46
N PRO A 152 6.15 -11.40 -20.55
CA PRO A 152 6.85 -12.68 -20.54
C PRO A 152 8.25 -12.58 -19.94
N GLN A 153 8.76 -13.72 -19.48
CA GLN A 153 10.10 -13.81 -18.89
C GLN A 153 10.28 -12.78 -17.77
N LYS A 154 9.32 -12.71 -16.85
CA LYS A 154 9.55 -12.03 -15.57
C LYS A 154 9.80 -10.53 -15.72
N ASN A 155 9.18 -9.90 -16.72
CA ASN A 155 9.31 -8.47 -16.97
C ASN A 155 8.10 -7.71 -16.44
N HIS A 156 8.33 -6.54 -15.86
CA HIS A 156 7.28 -5.67 -15.34
C HIS A 156 7.41 -4.28 -15.95
N LEU A 157 6.34 -3.87 -16.62
CA LEU A 157 6.18 -2.56 -17.22
C LEU A 157 5.17 -1.75 -16.40
N VAL A 158 5.56 -0.52 -16.05
CA VAL A 158 4.71 0.44 -15.35
C VAL A 158 4.61 1.72 -16.15
N ILE A 159 3.39 2.14 -16.50
CA ILE A 159 3.14 3.33 -17.34
C ILE A 159 2.35 4.37 -16.55
N GLY A 160 2.87 5.60 -16.42
CA GLY A 160 2.21 6.68 -15.69
C GLY A 160 0.86 7.07 -16.29
N ARG A 161 -0.11 7.45 -15.44
CA ARG A 161 -1.46 7.86 -15.89
C ARG A 161 -1.59 9.35 -16.12
N ASN A 162 -0.74 10.16 -15.50
CA ASN A 162 -0.77 11.61 -15.54
C ASN A 162 0.61 12.18 -15.18
N ALA A 163 0.78 13.50 -15.27
CA ALA A 163 2.04 14.18 -15.01
C ALA A 163 2.58 13.95 -13.57
N HIS A 164 1.69 13.82 -12.57
CA HIS A 164 2.09 13.55 -11.20
C HIS A 164 2.70 12.15 -11.06
N GLU A 165 2.06 11.15 -11.66
CA GLU A 165 2.58 9.78 -11.69
C GLU A 165 3.85 9.64 -12.52
N ASN A 166 3.97 10.35 -13.64
CA ASN A 166 5.22 10.36 -14.44
C ASN A 166 6.40 10.84 -13.57
N LYS A 167 6.22 11.95 -12.84
CA LYS A 167 7.23 12.45 -11.90
C LYS A 167 7.55 11.42 -10.82
N ARG A 168 6.52 10.75 -10.29
CA ARG A 168 6.71 9.72 -9.25
C ARG A 168 7.45 8.49 -9.77
N LEU A 169 7.20 8.06 -11.01
CA LEU A 169 7.94 6.97 -11.64
C LEU A 169 9.42 7.32 -11.79
N ILE A 170 9.75 8.55 -12.22
CA ILE A 170 11.15 9.00 -12.31
C ILE A 170 11.84 8.92 -10.93
N GLN A 171 11.15 9.32 -9.85
CA GLN A 171 11.67 9.22 -8.48
C GLN A 171 11.84 7.78 -7.97
N LEU A 172 11.04 6.84 -8.48
CA LEU A 172 11.11 5.42 -8.12
C LEU A 172 12.07 4.62 -9.00
N ARG A 173 12.68 5.25 -10.02
CA ARG A 173 13.58 4.57 -10.94
C ARG A 173 14.84 4.10 -10.21
N LEU A 174 15.14 2.81 -10.31
CA LEU A 174 16.43 2.24 -9.92
C LEU A 174 17.39 2.18 -11.13
N PRO A 175 18.72 2.13 -10.93
CA PRO A 175 19.68 2.05 -12.04
C PRO A 175 19.46 0.88 -12.99
N SER A 176 18.97 -0.26 -12.48
CA SER A 176 18.63 -1.45 -13.26
C SER A 176 17.35 -1.31 -14.11
N MET A 177 16.64 -0.19 -14.01
CA MET A 177 15.37 0.04 -14.71
C MET A 177 15.55 0.88 -15.96
N LEU A 178 14.96 0.39 -17.04
CA LEU A 178 14.85 1.11 -18.30
C LEU A 178 13.73 2.15 -18.20
N LEU A 179 14.04 3.37 -18.60
CA LEU A 179 13.09 4.47 -18.67
C LEU A 179 12.65 4.67 -20.12
N LEU A 180 11.34 4.61 -20.36
CA LEU A 180 10.74 4.78 -21.67
C LEU A 180 9.95 6.09 -21.71
N ASN A 181 10.21 6.94 -22.72
CA ASN A 181 9.46 8.17 -22.98
C ASN A 181 9.19 8.36 -24.48
N PRO A 182 8.00 8.82 -24.88
CA PRO A 182 7.78 9.31 -26.23
C PRO A 182 8.54 10.63 -26.44
N ILE A 183 9.20 10.78 -27.59
CA ILE A 183 10.03 11.96 -27.88
C ILE A 183 9.54 12.81 -29.05
N ASN A 184 8.61 12.31 -29.87
CA ASN A 184 8.00 13.06 -30.96
C ASN A 184 6.56 13.52 -30.68
N VAL A 185 5.98 13.09 -29.56
CA VAL A 185 4.61 13.44 -29.12
C VAL A 185 4.55 13.53 -27.61
N LYS A 186 3.49 14.14 -27.07
CA LYS A 186 3.22 14.09 -25.62
C LYS A 186 2.77 12.68 -25.24
N GLY A 187 3.16 12.24 -24.04
CA GLY A 187 2.70 10.97 -23.52
C GLY A 187 3.32 10.62 -22.17
N PRO A 188 3.13 9.38 -21.71
CA PRO A 188 3.50 8.98 -20.36
C PRO A 188 4.97 8.60 -20.26
N THR A 189 5.48 8.68 -19.04
CA THR A 189 6.73 8.04 -18.66
C THR A 189 6.43 6.61 -18.23
N ALA A 190 7.32 5.68 -18.59
CA ALA A 190 7.23 4.30 -18.16
C ALA A 190 8.57 3.74 -17.66
N LEU A 191 8.48 2.77 -16.76
CA LEU A 191 9.61 1.98 -16.28
C LEU A 191 9.43 0.52 -16.71
N LEU A 192 10.48 -0.07 -17.25
CA LEU A 192 10.56 -1.48 -17.59
C LEU A 192 11.77 -2.10 -16.91
N TYR A 193 11.57 -3.25 -16.29
CA TYR A 193 12.65 -4.03 -15.72
C TYR A 193 12.25 -5.50 -15.60
N SER A 194 13.27 -6.33 -15.45
CA SER A 194 13.16 -7.76 -15.16
C SER A 194 13.80 -8.03 -13.80
N TYR A 195 13.34 -9.06 -13.10
CA TYR A 195 13.79 -9.35 -11.74
C TYR A 195 14.93 -10.36 -11.63
N ASP A 196 15.19 -11.16 -12.67
CA ASP A 196 16.20 -12.21 -12.63
C ASP A 196 17.00 -12.41 -13.93
N ALA A 197 16.70 -11.64 -14.98
CA ALA A 197 17.40 -11.74 -16.27
C ALA A 197 17.42 -10.39 -17.00
N PRO A 198 18.33 -10.17 -17.97
CA PRO A 198 18.26 -9.00 -18.84
C PRO A 198 16.92 -8.90 -19.57
N VAL A 199 16.50 -7.67 -19.89
CA VAL A 199 15.29 -7.43 -20.68
C VAL A 199 15.58 -7.81 -22.14
N VAL A 200 14.80 -8.75 -22.68
CA VAL A 200 14.91 -9.15 -24.10
C VAL A 200 14.26 -8.15 -25.04
N ILE A 201 14.68 -8.16 -26.31
CA ILE A 201 14.26 -7.20 -27.34
C ILE A 201 12.75 -7.21 -27.53
N GLU A 202 12.11 -8.38 -27.50
CA GLU A 202 10.66 -8.52 -27.67
C GLU A 202 9.90 -7.74 -26.58
N ASN A 203 10.40 -7.73 -25.34
CA ASN A 203 9.79 -6.98 -24.24
C ASN A 203 10.03 -5.47 -24.37
N LEU A 204 11.15 -5.04 -24.97
CA LEU A 204 11.36 -3.63 -25.33
C LEU A 204 10.34 -3.17 -26.37
N GLU A 205 10.12 -3.97 -27.41
CA GLU A 205 9.17 -3.68 -28.49
C GLU A 205 7.71 -3.65 -27.99
N ILE A 206 7.30 -4.64 -27.19
CA ILE A 206 5.97 -4.67 -26.57
C ILE A 206 5.77 -3.43 -25.69
N SER A 207 6.77 -3.11 -24.86
CA SER A 207 6.70 -1.94 -23.98
C SER A 207 6.59 -0.64 -24.76
N ALA A 208 7.38 -0.48 -25.83
CA ALA A 208 7.30 0.68 -26.70
C ALA A 208 5.90 0.83 -27.33
N LYS A 209 5.29 -0.26 -27.80
CA LYS A 209 3.91 -0.24 -28.35
C LYS A 209 2.88 0.18 -27.30
N PHE A 210 3.06 -0.23 -26.05
CA PHE A 210 2.12 0.11 -24.97
C PHE A 210 2.26 1.57 -24.54
N VAL A 211 3.48 2.10 -24.46
CA VAL A 211 3.72 3.52 -24.21
C VAL A 211 3.16 4.36 -25.36
N ALA A 212 3.40 3.95 -26.62
CA ALA A 212 2.85 4.60 -27.80
C ALA A 212 1.31 4.68 -27.76
N ARG A 213 0.64 3.60 -27.31
CA ARG A 213 -0.83 3.56 -27.18
C ARG A 213 -1.39 4.60 -26.20
N TYR A 214 -0.63 4.94 -25.16
CA TYR A 214 -1.05 5.95 -24.19
C TYR A 214 -0.51 7.35 -24.50
N SER A 215 0.13 7.54 -25.66
CA SER A 215 0.66 8.83 -26.12
C SER A 215 -0.33 9.53 -27.07
N ASP A 216 -0.11 10.82 -27.33
CA ASP A 216 -0.92 11.64 -28.25
C ASP A 216 -0.54 11.31 -29.70
N HIS A 217 -0.98 10.14 -30.17
CA HIS A 217 -0.43 9.52 -31.38
C HIS A 217 -1.22 9.77 -32.67
N GLU A 218 -2.48 10.22 -32.63
CA GLU A 218 -3.34 10.41 -33.84
C GLU A 218 -3.26 9.24 -34.86
N ASN A 219 -3.18 8.00 -34.35
CA ASN A 219 -2.92 6.75 -35.10
C ASN A 219 -1.63 6.68 -35.94
N SER A 220 -0.71 7.63 -35.75
CA SER A 220 0.62 7.66 -36.36
C SER A 220 1.65 6.85 -35.56
N ALA A 221 2.85 6.68 -36.14
CA ALA A 221 3.96 6.05 -35.45
C ALA A 221 4.55 6.97 -34.37
N VAL A 222 4.83 6.42 -33.20
CA VAL A 222 5.45 7.10 -32.07
C VAL A 222 6.90 6.64 -31.95
N ARG A 223 7.81 7.58 -31.71
CA ARG A 223 9.21 7.32 -31.40
C ARG A 223 9.37 7.30 -29.88
N ILE A 224 9.77 6.14 -29.36
CA ILE A 224 9.99 5.89 -27.93
C ILE A 224 11.49 5.81 -27.69
N LEU A 225 12.00 6.70 -26.84
CA LEU A 225 13.36 6.67 -26.33
C LEU A 225 13.38 5.79 -25.07
N ILE A 226 14.21 4.75 -25.11
CA ILE A 226 14.48 3.84 -23.99
C ILE A 226 15.89 4.16 -23.49
N THR A 227 16.03 4.43 -22.20
CA THR A 227 17.34 4.78 -21.61
C THR A 227 17.66 3.90 -20.42
N SER A 228 18.92 3.47 -20.34
CA SER A 228 19.58 2.98 -19.12
C SER A 228 20.60 4.05 -18.66
N PRO A 229 21.35 3.84 -17.57
CA PRO A 229 22.47 4.71 -17.22
C PRO A 229 23.60 4.73 -18.26
N GLU A 230 23.76 3.65 -19.03
CA GLU A 230 24.92 3.43 -19.92
C GLU A 230 24.57 3.56 -21.40
N ASP A 231 23.30 3.36 -21.76
CA ASP A 231 22.89 3.19 -23.15
C ASP A 231 21.52 3.83 -23.45
N CYS A 232 21.28 4.13 -24.72
CA CYS A 232 20.00 4.62 -25.19
C CYS A 232 19.60 3.98 -26.53
N LEU A 233 18.32 3.62 -26.63
CA LEU A 233 17.72 2.99 -27.80
C LEU A 233 16.48 3.77 -28.24
N ASN A 234 16.32 3.94 -29.55
CA ASN A 234 15.12 4.52 -30.13
C ASN A 234 14.32 3.46 -30.87
N ILE A 235 13.05 3.28 -30.50
CA ILE A 235 12.10 2.41 -31.21
C ILE A 235 11.01 3.27 -31.83
N VAL A 236 10.79 3.12 -33.14
CA VAL A 236 9.63 3.70 -33.83
C VAL A 236 8.57 2.63 -33.97
N THR A 237 7.37 2.87 -33.44
CA THR A 237 6.33 1.85 -33.39
C THR A 237 4.93 2.44 -33.51
N LYS A 238 3.97 1.60 -33.92
CA LYS A 238 2.55 1.93 -33.91
C LYS A 238 1.95 1.63 -32.53
N PRO A 239 0.92 2.37 -32.09
CA PRO A 239 0.22 2.10 -30.85
C PRO A 239 -0.38 0.68 -30.86
N ALA A 240 -0.20 -0.07 -29.76
CA ALA A 240 -0.80 -1.41 -29.62
C ALA A 240 -2.34 -1.36 -29.63
N HIS A 241 -2.97 -2.41 -30.15
CA HIS A 241 -4.42 -2.58 -30.04
C HIS A 241 -4.82 -2.83 -28.57
N PRO A 242 -5.95 -2.29 -28.05
CA PRO A 242 -6.38 -2.49 -26.67
C PRO A 242 -6.36 -3.96 -26.19
N ALA A 243 -6.77 -4.89 -27.05
CA ALA A 243 -6.77 -6.32 -26.73
C ALA A 243 -5.37 -6.91 -26.49
N GLU A 244 -4.30 -6.30 -27.02
CA GLU A 244 -2.93 -6.73 -26.73
C GLU A 244 -2.52 -6.34 -25.30
N LEU A 245 -2.92 -5.16 -24.83
CA LEU A 245 -2.61 -4.68 -23.48
C LEU A 245 -3.30 -5.53 -22.41
N GLU A 246 -4.57 -5.89 -22.63
CA GLU A 246 -5.36 -6.66 -21.66
C GLU A 246 -4.79 -8.06 -21.38
N LYS A 247 -4.00 -8.62 -22.31
CA LYS A 247 -3.33 -9.92 -22.09
C LYS A 247 -2.32 -9.86 -20.94
N PHE A 248 -1.71 -8.70 -20.71
CA PHE A 248 -0.61 -8.53 -19.74
C PHE A 248 -0.99 -7.66 -18.55
N ARG A 249 -2.11 -6.93 -18.64
CA ARG A 249 -2.55 -6.02 -17.59
C ARG A 249 -2.81 -6.76 -16.28
N ILE A 250 -2.34 -6.18 -15.18
CA ILE A 250 -2.65 -6.64 -13.83
C ILE A 250 -3.54 -5.68 -13.07
#